data_AF-A0A850CCN9-F1
#
_entry.id   AF-A0A850CCN9-F1
#
_cell.length_a   1.000
_cell.length_b   1.000
_cell.length_c   1.000
_cell.angle_alpha   90.00
_cell.angle_beta   90.00
_cell.angle_gamma   90.00
#
_symmetry.space_group_name_H-M   'P 1'
#
loop_
_entity.id
_entity.type
_entity.pdbx_description
1 polymer ?
#
loop_
_entity_poly.entity_id
_entity_poly.type
_entity_poly.pdbx_seq_one_letter_code
_entity_poly.pdbx_strand_id
1 'polypeptide(L)'
;MPSSPLSRRRLFQAAGAAAVATAVAAPGTAHAAVAPVRTDIGNLTQPFALGRVKLNSGRWLDNQNRTLSYLRDVDVNRLLYNFRANHGLSTGGAAANGGWDAPDFPFRTHMQGHFLTAWA
;
A
#
# COMPACT_ATOMS: atom_id res chain seq x y z
N MET A 1 76.29 24.95 -10.43
CA MET A 1 75.66 25.48 -9.21
C MET A 1 74.15 25.56 -9.46
N PRO A 2 73.29 25.15 -8.53
CA PRO A 2 73.02 23.79 -8.03
C PRO A 2 71.73 23.19 -8.63
N SER A 3 71.68 21.86 -8.75
CA SER A 3 70.46 21.11 -9.06
C SER A 3 69.49 21.16 -7.86
N SER A 4 68.22 21.43 -8.10
CA SER A 4 67.20 21.48 -7.05
C SER A 4 67.11 20.14 -6.29
N PRO A 5 67.04 20.14 -4.94
CA PRO A 5 67.08 18.91 -4.12
C PRO A 5 65.76 18.11 -4.11
N LEU A 6 64.79 18.50 -4.93
CA LEU A 6 63.43 17.95 -4.92
C LEU A 6 63.28 16.88 -6.00
N SER A 7 63.51 15.62 -5.62
CA SER A 7 63.14 14.47 -6.45
C SER A 7 61.66 14.13 -6.27
N ARG A 8 60.97 13.73 -7.36
CA ARG A 8 59.59 13.18 -7.33
C ARG A 8 59.41 12.13 -6.24
N ARG A 9 60.45 11.33 -5.94
CA ARG A 9 60.44 10.32 -4.88
C ARG A 9 60.30 10.92 -3.47
N ARG A 10 60.93 12.06 -3.20
CA ARG A 10 60.80 12.77 -1.91
C ARG A 10 59.45 13.48 -1.78
N LEU A 11 58.89 13.95 -2.89
CA LEU A 11 57.54 14.52 -2.93
C LEU A 11 56.48 13.46 -2.58
N PHE A 12 56.58 12.26 -3.14
CA PHE A 12 55.66 11.15 -2.81
C PHE A 12 55.82 10.64 -1.37
N GLN A 13 57.03 10.61 -0.83
CA GLN A 13 57.26 10.24 0.58
C GLN A 13 56.66 11.26 1.57
N ALA A 14 56.78 12.56 1.28
CA ALA A 14 56.18 13.61 2.11
C ALA A 14 54.63 13.59 2.04
N ALA A 15 54.05 13.34 0.86
CA ALA A 15 52.61 13.19 0.70
C ALA A 15 52.07 11.94 1.44
N GLY A 16 52.81 10.84 1.44
CA GLY A 16 52.45 9.63 2.18
C GLY A 16 52.45 9.81 3.70
N ALA A 17 53.43 10.55 4.24
CA ALA A 17 53.50 10.83 5.68
C ALA A 17 52.37 11.75 6.18
N ALA A 18 51.92 12.70 5.37
CA ALA A 18 50.79 13.58 5.70
C ALA A 18 49.45 12.83 5.77
N ALA A 19 49.25 11.80 4.94
CA ALA A 19 48.02 11.01 4.92
C ALA A 19 47.84 10.11 6.15
N VAL A 20 48.94 9.67 6.79
CA VAL A 20 48.89 8.83 8.00
C VAL A 20 48.65 9.69 9.26
N ALA A 21 49.15 10.94 9.28
CA ALA A 21 48.99 11.83 10.44
C ALA A 21 47.55 12.31 10.66
N THR A 22 46.71 12.38 9.61
CA THR A 22 45.31 12.81 9.73
C THR A 22 44.35 11.70 10.15
N ALA A 23 44.78 10.43 10.14
CA ALA A 23 43.91 9.29 10.45
C ALA A 23 43.78 9.01 11.96
N VAL A 24 44.62 9.60 12.81
CA VAL A 24 44.72 9.24 14.24
C VAL A 24 43.94 10.19 15.16
N ALA A 25 43.28 11.23 14.62
CA ALA A 25 42.61 12.26 15.40
C ALA A 25 41.09 12.36 15.14
N ALA A 26 40.38 11.23 15.15
CA ALA A 26 38.92 11.23 15.25
C ALA A 26 38.43 10.44 16.48
N PRO A 27 38.60 10.96 17.71
CA PRO A 27 37.83 10.46 18.84
C PRO A 27 36.43 11.08 18.75
N GLY A 28 35.52 10.38 18.08
CA GLY A 28 34.13 10.78 18.05
C GLY A 28 33.33 9.80 17.23
N THR A 29 32.71 8.83 17.90
CA THR A 29 31.54 8.17 17.33
C THR A 29 30.50 9.27 17.11
N ALA A 30 30.31 9.70 15.86
CA ALA A 30 29.20 10.56 15.50
C ALA A 30 27.92 9.74 15.66
N HIS A 31 27.39 9.69 16.87
CA HIS A 31 26.04 9.20 17.11
C HIS A 31 25.11 10.21 16.48
N ALA A 32 24.36 9.78 15.46
CA ALA A 32 23.24 10.56 14.96
C ALA A 32 22.32 10.86 16.15
N ALA A 33 22.12 12.14 16.46
CA ALA A 33 21.17 12.54 17.48
C ALA A 33 19.80 12.01 17.07
N VAL A 34 19.20 11.17 17.90
CA VAL A 34 17.83 10.72 17.71
C VAL A 34 16.95 11.97 17.82
N ALA A 35 16.21 12.28 16.75
CA ALA A 35 15.27 13.39 16.78
C ALA A 35 14.32 13.20 17.98
N PRO A 36 14.00 14.27 18.74
CA PRO A 36 13.10 14.14 19.88
C PRO A 36 11.79 13.52 19.42
N VAL A 37 11.35 12.48 20.13
CA VAL A 37 10.04 11.86 19.91
C VAL A 37 8.99 12.97 20.09
N ARG A 38 8.36 13.37 18.99
CA ARG A 38 7.20 14.24 19.04
C ARG A 38 6.06 13.43 19.66
N THR A 39 5.39 14.01 20.64
CA THR A 39 4.13 13.45 21.14
C THR A 39 3.16 13.32 19.97
N ASP A 40 2.51 12.16 19.87
CA ASP A 40 1.42 11.96 18.94
C ASP A 40 0.32 12.96 19.26
N ILE A 41 0.05 13.88 18.33
CA ILE A 41 -0.99 14.90 18.44
C ILE A 41 -2.38 14.35 18.06
N GLY A 42 -2.46 13.07 17.74
CA GLY A 42 -3.65 12.41 17.23
C GLY A 42 -3.99 12.85 15.81
N ASN A 43 -5.08 12.28 15.28
CA ASN A 43 -5.57 12.65 13.95
C ASN A 43 -6.40 13.94 14.04
N LEU A 44 -5.83 15.06 13.62
CA LEU A 44 -6.51 16.36 13.58
C LEU A 44 -7.55 16.48 12.46
N THR A 45 -7.64 15.48 11.58
CA THR A 45 -8.56 15.46 10.44
C THR A 45 -9.48 14.26 10.48
N GLN A 46 -10.72 14.43 10.06
CA GLN A 46 -11.71 13.37 9.97
C GLN A 46 -12.24 13.28 8.54
N PRO A 47 -12.50 12.07 8.02
CA PRO A 47 -13.10 11.93 6.69
C PRO A 47 -14.53 12.47 6.70
N PHE A 48 -14.95 13.02 5.57
CA PHE A 48 -16.37 13.34 5.37
C PHE A 48 -17.16 12.04 5.22
N ALA A 49 -18.29 11.92 5.91
CA ALA A 49 -19.25 10.86 5.64
C ALA A 49 -19.71 10.91 4.18
N LEU A 50 -19.99 9.75 3.56
CA LEU A 50 -20.32 9.68 2.12
C LEU A 50 -21.48 10.60 1.71
N GLY A 51 -22.51 10.72 2.54
CA GLY A 51 -23.65 11.62 2.30
C GLY A 51 -23.34 13.13 2.40
N ARG A 52 -22.12 13.50 2.81
CA ARG A 52 -21.67 14.90 2.89
C ARG A 52 -20.88 15.34 1.65
N VAL A 53 -20.60 14.42 0.73
CA VAL A 53 -19.87 14.69 -0.51
C VAL A 53 -20.76 14.32 -1.70
N LYS A 54 -20.97 15.28 -2.61
CA LYS A 54 -21.72 15.05 -3.85
C LYS A 54 -20.76 15.10 -5.03
N LEU A 55 -20.79 14.05 -5.85
CA LEU A 55 -20.08 14.05 -7.13
C LEU A 55 -20.83 14.93 -8.13
N ASN A 56 -20.10 15.86 -8.74
CA ASN A 56 -20.61 16.67 -9.86
C ASN A 56 -20.46 15.90 -11.18
N SER A 57 -20.98 16.47 -12.26
CA SER A 57 -20.86 15.90 -13.62
C SER A 57 -19.40 15.59 -13.97
N GLY A 58 -19.15 14.37 -14.44
CA GLY A 58 -17.84 13.91 -14.88
C GLY A 58 -17.59 12.43 -14.54
N ARG A 59 -16.38 11.95 -14.86
CA ARG A 59 -16.03 10.52 -14.82
C ARG A 59 -16.35 9.79 -13.51
N TRP A 60 -16.28 10.46 -12.38
CA TRP A 60 -16.52 9.83 -11.07
C TRP A 60 -18.00 9.56 -10.83
N LEU A 61 -18.87 10.49 -11.22
CA LEU A 61 -20.31 10.28 -11.19
C LEU A 61 -20.72 9.18 -12.19
N ASP A 62 -20.09 9.15 -13.37
CA ASP A 62 -20.33 8.10 -14.37
C ASP A 62 -19.92 6.72 -13.84
N ASN A 63 -18.80 6.62 -13.12
CA ASN A 63 -18.37 5.39 -12.45
C ASN A 63 -19.37 4.96 -11.38
N GLN A 64 -19.80 5.88 -10.51
CA GLN A 64 -20.79 5.59 -9.49
C GLN A 64 -22.08 5.06 -10.11
N ASN A 65 -22.59 5.69 -11.18
CA ASN A 65 -23.79 5.25 -11.87
C ASN A 65 -23.65 3.85 -12.47
N ARG A 66 -22.49 3.52 -13.05
CA ARG A 66 -22.21 2.16 -13.54
C ARG A 66 -22.20 1.13 -12.42
N THR A 67 -21.56 1.44 -11.29
CA THR A 67 -21.57 0.56 -10.10
C THR A 67 -22.99 0.36 -9.58
N LEU A 68 -23.79 1.43 -9.47
CA LEU A 68 -25.18 1.34 -9.01
C LEU A 68 -26.05 0.52 -9.96
N SER A 69 -25.86 0.66 -11.28
CA SER A 69 -26.54 -0.19 -12.27
C SER A 69 -26.15 -1.64 -12.08
N TYR A 70 -24.86 -1.94 -11.98
CA TYR A 70 -24.37 -3.30 -11.77
C TYR A 70 -24.95 -3.93 -10.50
N LEU A 71 -24.93 -3.21 -9.36
CA LEU A 71 -25.47 -3.72 -8.09
C LEU A 71 -26.96 -4.05 -8.17
N ARG A 72 -27.73 -3.31 -8.96
CA ARG A 72 -29.17 -3.57 -9.18
C ARG A 72 -29.42 -4.73 -10.14
N ASP A 73 -28.51 -4.98 -11.06
CA ASP A 73 -28.62 -6.07 -12.03
C ASP A 73 -28.20 -7.43 -11.45
N VAL A 74 -27.54 -7.45 -10.29
CA VAL A 74 -27.15 -8.70 -9.62
C VAL A 74 -28.39 -9.50 -9.20
N ASP A 75 -28.50 -10.73 -9.72
CA ASP A 75 -29.51 -11.69 -9.29
C ASP A 75 -29.20 -12.23 -7.88
N VAL A 76 -29.95 -11.74 -6.90
CA VAL A 76 -29.80 -12.12 -5.48
C VAL A 76 -30.07 -13.62 -5.25
N ASN A 77 -30.89 -14.28 -6.07
CA ASN A 77 -31.12 -15.71 -5.91
C ASN A 77 -29.90 -16.54 -6.30
N ARG A 78 -29.18 -16.12 -7.35
CA ARG A 78 -27.89 -16.74 -7.71
C ARG A 78 -26.82 -16.43 -6.68
N LEU A 79 -26.80 -15.19 -6.18
CA LEU A 79 -25.89 -14.77 -5.11
C LEU A 79 -26.05 -15.62 -3.83
N LEU A 80 -27.28 -16.01 -3.48
CA LEU A 80 -27.59 -16.85 -2.31
C LEU A 80 -27.47 -18.35 -2.57
N TYR A 81 -27.19 -18.78 -3.81
CA TYR A 81 -27.15 -20.19 -4.20
C TYR A 81 -26.25 -21.02 -3.29
N ASN A 82 -24.97 -20.62 -3.15
CA ASN A 82 -23.99 -21.39 -2.37
C ASN A 82 -24.31 -21.39 -0.87
N PHE A 83 -24.86 -20.30 -0.33
CA PHE A 83 -25.31 -20.26 1.07
C PHE A 83 -26.40 -21.31 1.30
N ARG A 84 -27.44 -21.32 0.45
CA ARG A 84 -28.53 -22.30 0.55
C ARG A 84 -28.00 -23.73 0.42
N ALA A 85 -27.19 -24.00 -0.60
CA ALA A 85 -26.64 -25.33 -0.87
C ALA A 85 -25.74 -25.85 0.28
N ASN A 86 -24.85 -25.00 0.81
CA ASN A 86 -23.96 -25.37 1.92
C ASN A 86 -24.73 -25.71 3.21
N HIS A 87 -25.94 -25.19 3.38
CA HIS A 87 -26.80 -25.44 4.54
C HIS A 87 -27.92 -26.46 4.25
N GLY A 88 -27.87 -27.18 3.12
CA GLY A 88 -28.88 -28.18 2.76
C GLY A 88 -30.28 -27.59 2.49
N LEU A 89 -30.37 -26.30 2.17
CA LEU A 89 -31.60 -25.61 1.85
C LEU A 89 -31.87 -25.63 0.34
N SER A 90 -33.15 -25.55 -0.05
CA SER A 90 -33.53 -25.41 -1.46
C SER A 90 -32.91 -24.15 -2.07
N THR A 91 -32.30 -24.29 -3.25
CA THR A 91 -31.78 -23.16 -4.05
C THR A 91 -32.88 -22.44 -4.83
N GLY A 92 -34.12 -22.95 -4.80
CA GLY A 92 -35.26 -22.37 -5.53
C GLY A 92 -35.14 -22.47 -7.05
N GLY A 93 -34.31 -23.39 -7.57
CA GLY A 93 -34.05 -23.53 -9.00
C GLY A 93 -33.12 -22.45 -9.57
N ALA A 94 -32.49 -21.62 -8.71
CA ALA A 94 -31.54 -20.62 -9.15
C ALA A 94 -30.33 -21.27 -9.83
N ALA A 95 -29.85 -20.67 -10.92
CA ALA A 95 -28.63 -21.11 -11.58
C ALA A 95 -27.42 -20.80 -10.69
N ALA A 96 -26.53 -21.78 -10.50
CA ALA A 96 -25.28 -21.58 -9.78
C ALA A 96 -24.45 -20.45 -10.41
N ASN A 97 -23.66 -19.76 -9.58
CA ASN A 97 -22.62 -18.88 -10.09
C ASN A 97 -21.47 -19.70 -10.71
N GLY A 98 -20.66 -19.04 -11.54
CA GLY A 98 -19.45 -19.61 -12.12
C GLY A 98 -18.19 -18.98 -11.53
N GLY A 99 -17.03 -19.32 -12.11
CA GLY A 99 -15.75 -18.71 -11.75
C GLY A 99 -15.43 -18.87 -10.26
N TRP A 100 -15.05 -17.77 -9.61
CA TRP A 100 -14.63 -17.79 -8.20
C TRP A 100 -15.77 -17.92 -7.19
N ASP A 101 -17.03 -17.96 -7.64
CA ASP A 101 -18.19 -18.28 -6.81
C ASP A 101 -18.90 -19.55 -7.31
N ALA A 102 -18.23 -20.38 -8.11
CA ALA A 102 -18.75 -21.68 -8.50
C ALA A 102 -18.88 -22.63 -7.29
N PRO A 103 -19.84 -23.58 -7.28
CA PRO A 103 -20.06 -24.47 -6.14
C PRO A 103 -18.86 -25.37 -5.77
N ASP A 104 -18.02 -25.68 -6.75
CA ASP A 104 -16.79 -26.47 -6.62
C ASP A 104 -15.57 -25.62 -6.27
N PHE A 105 -15.71 -24.29 -6.20
CA PHE A 105 -14.59 -23.41 -5.96
C PHE A 105 -14.22 -23.34 -4.47
N PRO A 106 -12.92 -23.41 -4.10
CA PRO A 106 -12.50 -23.49 -2.70
C PRO A 106 -12.85 -22.28 -1.83
N PHE A 107 -12.98 -21.10 -2.43
CA PHE A 107 -13.31 -19.85 -1.73
C PHE A 107 -14.61 -19.19 -2.23
N ARG A 108 -15.54 -20.02 -2.74
CA ARG A 108 -16.93 -19.57 -2.97
C ARG A 108 -17.51 -18.94 -1.70
N THR A 109 -18.55 -18.13 -1.84
CA THR A 109 -19.22 -17.37 -0.76
C THR A 109 -18.53 -16.10 -0.24
N HIS A 110 -17.42 -15.67 -0.84
CA HIS A 110 -16.75 -14.42 -0.43
C HIS A 110 -17.44 -13.15 -0.94
N MET A 111 -18.05 -13.20 -2.14
CA MET A 111 -18.60 -12.02 -2.82
C MET A 111 -19.82 -11.44 -2.12
N GLN A 112 -20.55 -12.23 -1.35
CA GLN A 112 -21.79 -11.84 -0.68
C GLN A 112 -21.52 -10.74 0.35
N GLY A 113 -20.42 -10.85 1.10
CA GLY A 113 -19.99 -9.80 2.04
C GLY A 113 -19.61 -8.50 1.32
N HIS A 114 -18.88 -8.60 0.19
CA HIS A 114 -18.56 -7.44 -0.64
C HIS A 114 -19.82 -6.78 -1.22
N PHE A 115 -20.79 -7.58 -1.68
CA PHE A 115 -22.06 -7.07 -2.20
C PHE A 115 -22.84 -6.30 -1.13
N LEU A 116 -22.96 -6.86 0.08
CA LEU A 116 -23.62 -6.18 1.21
C LEU A 116 -22.93 -4.86 1.58
N THR A 117 -21.58 -4.84 1.55
CA THR A 117 -20.81 -3.62 1.81
C THR A 117 -21.05 -2.56 0.73
N ALA A 118 -21.21 -2.96 -0.52
CA ALA A 118 -21.49 -2.06 -1.62
C ALA A 118 -22.96 -1.56 -1.65
N TRP A 119 -23.87 -2.31 -1.05
CA TRP A 119 -25.30 -1.96 -0.97
C TRP A 119 -25.65 -1.01 0.19
N ALA A 120 -24.89 -1.09 1.28
CA ALA A 120 -25.07 -0.28 2.49
C ALA A 120 -24.73 1.21 2.26
#